data_AF-A0A0Q9RH12-F1
#
_entry.id   AF-A0A0Q9RH12-F1
#
_cell.length_a   1.000
_cell.length_b   1.000
_cell.length_c   1.000
_cell.angle_alpha   90.00
_cell.angle_beta   90.00
_cell.angle_gamma   90.00
#
_symmetry.space_group_name_H-M   'P 1'
#
loop_
_entity.id
_entity.type
_entity.pdbx_description
1 polymer ?
#
loop_
_entity_poly.entity_id
_entity_poly.type
_entity_poly.pdbx_seq_one_letter_code
_entity_poly.pdbx_strand_id
1 'polypeptide(L)'
;MIRYIHAHFHEKGFTIGAIAEHVNLSETYLCFYFKKQKGQTVKEFISEFRVEKAKELLREQELKLYDIATRLGLADANYFTTFFLG
;
A
#
# COMPACT_ATOMS: atom_id res chain seq x y z
N MET A 1 13.41 1.23 -2.74
CA MET A 1 11.99 1.39 -3.15
C MET A 1 11.07 0.28 -2.62
N ILE A 2 11.11 -0.96 -3.13
CA ILE A 2 10.16 -2.02 -2.70
C ILE A 2 10.22 -2.28 -1.19
N ARG A 3 11.43 -2.40 -0.63
CA ARG A 3 11.61 -2.55 0.82
C ARG A 3 10.97 -1.42 1.63
N TYR A 4 11.09 -0.19 1.14
CA TYR A 4 10.47 0.99 1.76
C TYR A 4 8.94 0.92 1.69
N ILE A 5 8.38 0.55 0.54
CA ILE A 5 6.94 0.32 0.42
C ILE A 5 6.47 -0.73 1.43
N HIS A 6 7.12 -1.89 1.51
CA HIS A 6 6.73 -2.95 2.42
C HIS A 6 6.79 -2.53 3.91
N ALA A 7 7.76 -1.68 4.27
CA ALA A 7 7.92 -1.21 5.64
C ALA A 7 6.96 -0.08 6.01
N HIS A 8 6.57 0.78 5.07
CA HIS A 8 5.90 2.05 5.37
C HIS A 8 4.48 2.20 4.78
N PHE A 9 3.97 1.25 3.98
CA PHE A 9 2.66 1.36 3.31
C PHE A 9 1.45 1.59 4.24
N HIS A 10 1.59 1.23 5.53
CA HIS A 10 0.56 1.36 6.54
C HIS A 10 0.59 2.72 7.25
N GLU A 11 1.63 3.51 7.06
CA GLU A 11 1.79 4.80 7.72
C GLU A 11 0.81 5.84 7.17
N LYS A 12 0.26 6.64 8.08
CA LYS A 12 -0.61 7.76 7.72
C LYS A 12 0.22 8.79 6.94
N GLY A 13 -0.21 9.10 5.72
CA GLY A 13 0.51 10.03 4.85
C GLY A 13 1.59 9.38 3.97
N PHE A 14 1.62 8.05 3.87
CA PHE A 14 2.45 7.36 2.88
C PHE A 14 2.01 7.77 1.45
N THR A 15 2.89 8.47 0.75
CA THR A 15 2.65 9.02 -0.60
C THR A 15 3.75 8.62 -1.58
N ILE A 16 3.48 8.80 -2.88
CA ILE A 16 4.50 8.63 -3.93
C ILE A 16 5.67 9.60 -3.72
N GLY A 17 5.39 10.83 -3.28
CA GLY A 17 6.39 11.81 -2.88
C GLY A 17 7.34 11.29 -1.81
N ALA A 18 6.81 10.68 -0.73
CA ALA A 18 7.64 10.08 0.32
C ALA A 18 8.55 8.95 -0.22
N ILE A 19 8.07 8.16 -1.19
CA ILE A 19 8.90 7.13 -1.83
C ILE A 19 10.00 7.78 -2.68
N ALA A 20 9.65 8.82 -3.45
CA ALA A 20 10.55 9.56 -4.33
C ALA A 20 11.68 10.24 -3.54
N GLU A 21 11.35 10.90 -2.42
CA GLU A 21 12.33 11.46 -1.48
C GLU A 21 13.26 10.38 -0.92
N HIS A 22 12.72 9.25 -0.46
CA HIS A 22 13.52 8.15 0.09
C HIS A 22 14.55 7.58 -0.90
N VAL A 23 14.25 7.59 -2.21
CA VAL A 23 15.17 7.11 -3.24
C VAL A 23 15.89 8.22 -4.01
N ASN A 24 15.74 9.48 -3.57
CA ASN A 24 16.31 10.66 -4.19
C ASN A 24 16.00 10.81 -5.70
N LEU A 25 14.73 10.61 -6.06
CA LEU A 25 14.21 10.78 -7.42
C LEU A 25 13.08 11.82 -7.43
N SER A 26 12.79 12.39 -8.59
CA SER A 26 11.51 13.09 -8.77
C SER A 26 10.36 12.08 -8.84
N GLU A 27 9.17 12.48 -8.39
CA GLU A 27 7.97 11.63 -8.48
C GLU A 27 7.68 11.16 -9.92
N THR A 28 7.87 12.05 -10.89
CA THR A 28 7.66 11.76 -12.32
C THR A 28 8.61 10.67 -12.79
N TYR A 29 9.90 10.80 -12.47
CA TYR A 29 10.90 9.81 -12.88
C TYR A 29 10.67 8.48 -12.16
N LEU A 30 10.34 8.52 -10.87
CA LEU A 30 9.99 7.33 -10.09
C LEU A 30 8.81 6.58 -10.71
N CYS A 31 7.72 7.27 -11.05
CA CYS A 31 6.54 6.64 -11.66
C CYS A 31 6.88 6.00 -13.01
N PHE A 32 7.63 6.72 -13.85
CA PHE A 32 8.08 6.21 -15.15
C PHE A 32 8.98 4.97 -14.99
N TYR A 33 10.02 5.08 -14.16
CA TYR A 33 10.98 4.02 -13.92
C TYR A 33 10.30 2.77 -13.33
N PHE A 34 9.42 2.96 -12.34
CA PHE A 34 8.70 1.85 -11.72
C PHE A 34 7.81 1.12 -12.71
N LYS A 35 7.01 1.85 -13.49
CA LYS A 35 6.13 1.26 -14.51
C LYS A 35 6.93 0.50 -15.57
N LYS A 36 8.07 1.04 -16.00
CA LYS A 36 8.98 0.35 -16.93
C LYS A 36 9.55 -0.95 -16.35
N GLN A 37 9.88 -0.98 -15.06
CA GLN A 37 10.47 -2.15 -14.40
C GLN A 37 9.45 -3.21 -13.98
N LYS A 38 8.25 -2.80 -13.59
CA LYS A 38 7.23 -3.69 -12.98
C LYS A 38 6.03 -3.96 -13.86
N GLY A 39 5.86 -3.25 -14.97
CA GLY A 39 4.69 -3.35 -15.84
C GLY A 39 3.42 -2.72 -15.27
N GLN A 40 3.46 -2.22 -14.03
CA GLN A 40 2.35 -1.60 -13.33
C GLN A 40 2.78 -0.31 -12.62
N THR A 41 1.83 0.56 -12.33
CA THR A 41 2.07 1.81 -11.60
C THR A 41 2.41 1.55 -10.14
N VAL A 42 3.01 2.56 -9.48
CA VAL A 42 3.30 2.50 -8.04
C VAL A 42 2.01 2.36 -7.22
N LYS A 43 0.92 3.02 -7.64
CA LYS A 43 -0.38 2.94 -6.95
C LYS A 43 -0.99 1.54 -7.02
N GLU A 44 -1.01 0.95 -8.21
CA GLU A 44 -1.50 -0.43 -8.41
C GLU A 44 -0.72 -1.41 -7.53
N PHE A 45 0.61 -1.31 -7.51
CA PHE A 45 1.46 -2.19 -6.70
C PHE A 45 1.17 -2.06 -5.20
N ILE A 46 1.00 -0.84 -4.69
CA ILE A 46 0.66 -0.61 -3.27
C ILE A 46 -0.72 -1.18 -2.94
N SER A 47 -1.69 -1.00 -3.84
CA SER A 47 -3.03 -1.54 -3.67
C SER A 47 -3.02 -3.08 -3.65
N GLU A 48 -2.37 -3.72 -4.62
CA GLU A 48 -2.20 -5.18 -4.66
C GLU A 48 -1.54 -5.70 -3.37
N PHE A 49 -0.48 -5.02 -2.93
CA PHE A 49 0.21 -5.39 -1.70
C PHE A 49 -0.70 -5.28 -0.46
N ARG A 50 -1.53 -4.23 -0.36
CA ARG A 50 -2.52 -4.08 0.72
C ARG A 50 -3.57 -5.19 0.68
N VAL A 51 -4.04 -5.59 -0.50
CA VAL A 51 -4.99 -6.72 -0.64
C VAL A 51 -4.36 -8.02 -0.14
N GLU A 52 -3.12 -8.32 -0.54
CA GLU A 52 -2.45 -9.54 -0.10
C GLU A 52 -2.22 -9.54 1.41
N LYS A 53 -1.81 -8.40 2.00
CA LYS A 53 -1.72 -8.27 3.46
C LYS A 53 -3.06 -8.37 4.18
N ALA A 54 -4.14 -7.87 3.57
CA ALA A 54 -5.49 -8.05 4.12
C ALA A 54 -5.85 -9.53 4.20
N LYS A 55 -5.61 -10.30 3.13
CA LYS A 55 -5.87 -11.74 3.09
C LYS A 55 -5.05 -12.51 4.11
N GLU A 56 -3.79 -12.14 4.32
CA GLU A 56 -2.95 -12.73 5.37
C GLU A 56 -3.55 -12.46 6.76
N LEU A 57 -3.87 -11.20 7.08
CA LEU A 57 -4.42 -10.81 8.37
C LEU A 57 -5.82 -11.39 8.64
N LEU A 58 -6.65 -11.57 7.62
CA LEU A 58 -7.98 -12.20 7.75
C LEU A 58 -7.91 -13.69 8.09
N ARG A 59 -6.79 -14.36 7.81
CA ARG A 59 -6.58 -15.76 8.23
C ARG A 59 -6.23 -15.85 9.72
N GLU A 60 -5.78 -14.76 10.33
CA GLU A 60 -5.54 -14.66 11.77
C GLU A 60 -6.89 -14.41 12.46
N GLN A 61 -7.50 -15.47 13.00
CA GLN A 61 -8.90 -15.50 13.52
C GLN A 61 -9.18 -14.55 14.70
N GLU A 62 -8.19 -13.81 15.19
CA GLU A 62 -8.28 -12.98 16.40
C GLU A 62 -8.37 -11.47 16.13
N LEU A 63 -8.22 -11.03 14.87
CA LEU A 63 -8.23 -9.60 14.53
C LEU A 63 -9.63 -9.11 14.18
N LYS A 64 -10.06 -8.00 14.81
CA LYS A 64 -11.28 -7.31 14.39
C LYS A 64 -11.02 -6.59 13.06
N LEU A 65 -12.05 -6.46 12.23
CA LEU A 65 -11.96 -5.78 10.93
C LEU A 65 -11.35 -4.36 11.01
N TYR A 66 -11.62 -3.64 12.10
CA TYR A 66 -11.03 -2.33 12.36
C TYR A 66 -9.51 -2.38 12.56
N ASP A 67 -9.01 -3.42 13.24
CA ASP A 67 -7.58 -3.61 13.48
C ASP A 67 -6.86 -3.94 12.17
N ILE A 68 -7.52 -4.72 11.31
CA ILE A 68 -7.03 -5.04 9.96
C ILE A 68 -6.94 -3.78 9.10
N ALA A 69 -7.99 -2.95 9.06
CA ALA A 69 -7.99 -1.70 8.31
C ALA A 69 -6.85 -0.77 8.75
N THR A 70 -6.65 -0.62 10.05
CA THR A 70 -5.56 0.18 10.64
C THR A 70 -4.19 -0.36 10.22
N ARG A 71 -3.97 -1.68 10.29
CA ARG A 71 -2.71 -2.33 9.87
C ARG A 71 -2.42 -2.19 8.37
N LEU A 72 -3.42 -1.91 7.55
CA LEU A 72 -3.28 -1.67 6.12
C LEU A 72 -3.08 -0.19 5.77
N GLY A 73 -3.09 0.70 6.76
CA GLY A 73 -3.05 2.15 6.56
C GLY A 73 -4.35 2.71 5.98
N LEU A 74 -5.46 1.98 6.12
CA LEU A 74 -6.79 2.44 5.74
C LEU A 74 -7.43 3.10 6.97
N ALA A 75 -7.51 4.44 6.94
CA ALA A 75 -8.00 5.22 8.09
C ALA A 75 -9.50 5.02 8.37
N ASP A 76 -10.25 4.43 7.44
CA ASP A 76 -11.70 4.23 7.57
C ASP A 76 -12.07 2.78 7.23
N ALA A 77 -12.71 2.10 8.19
CA ALA A 77 -13.19 0.73 8.02
C ALA A 77 -14.21 0.62 6.88
N ASN A 78 -14.91 1.70 6.52
CA ASN A 78 -15.81 1.73 5.37
C ASN A 78 -15.07 1.65 4.03
N TYR A 79 -13.81 2.12 3.96
CA TYR A 79 -13.00 1.98 2.75
C TYR A 79 -12.51 0.54 2.56
N PHE A 80 -12.29 -0.20 3.65
CA PHE A 80 -11.93 -1.61 3.59
C PHE A 80 -13.02 -2.46 2.95
N THR A 81 -14.28 -2.28 3.34
CA THR A 81 -15.42 -2.99 2.73
C THR A 81 -15.54 -2.69 1.24
N THR A 82 -15.42 -1.43 0.82
CA THR A 82 -15.45 -1.08 -0.62
C THR A 82 -14.21 -1.57 -1.39
N PHE A 83 -13.03 -1.60 -0.76
CA PHE A 83 -11.78 -2.05 -1.37
C PHE A 83 -11.66 -3.58 -1.48
N PHE A 84 -12.31 -4.33 -0.58
CA PHE A 84 -12.22 -5.80 -0.52
C PHE A 84 -13.44 -6.52 -1.13
N LEU A 85 -14.63 -5.91 -1.13
CA LEU A 85 -15.86 -6.48 -1.70
C LEU A 85 -16.21 -5.90 -3.09
N GLY A 86 -15.37 -5.02 -3.64
CA GLY A 86 -15.51 -4.44 -4.99
C GLY A 86 -14.70 -5.17 -6.04
#